data_AF-A0A094KNM3-F1
#
_entry.id   AF-A0A094KNM3-F1
#
_cell.length_a   1.000
_cell.length_b   1.000
_cell.length_c   1.000
_cell.angle_alpha   90.00
_cell.angle_beta   90.00
_cell.angle_gamma   90.00
#
_symmetry.space_group_name_H-M   'P 1'
#
loop_
_entity.id
_entity.type
_entity.pdbx_description
1 polymer ?
#
loop_
_entity_poly.entity_id
_entity_poly.type
_entity_poly.pdbx_seq_one_letter_code
_entity_poly.pdbx_strand_id
1 'polypeptide(L)'
;MGAIHKLKLLVMFLSLAAFVVMVILNAGNATGIFKGVFRTTPGNISAKYNTDFTPAGWTFLIWNVIYGWQLSWLLYALSGICRRY
;
A
#
# COMPACT_ATOMS: atom_id res chain seq x y z
N MET A 1 14.47 0.06 30.14
CA MET A 1 14.53 -0.75 28.90
C MET A 1 13.16 -1.21 28.38
N GLY A 2 12.16 -1.55 29.22
CA GLY A 2 10.86 -2.05 28.75
C GLY A 2 9.97 -1.05 27.98
N ALA A 3 9.97 0.24 28.33
CA ALA A 3 9.08 1.24 27.71
C ALA A 3 9.42 1.49 26.22
N ILE A 4 10.71 1.63 25.89
CA ILE A 4 11.18 1.82 24.51
C ILE A 4 10.83 0.59 23.64
N HIS A 5 10.84 -0.61 24.22
CA HIS A 5 10.48 -1.80 23.47
C HIS A 5 8.99 -1.86 23.17
N LYS A 6 8.14 -1.61 24.18
CA LYS A 6 6.68 -1.51 23.98
C LYS A 6 6.33 -0.46 22.92
N LEU A 7 7.03 0.68 22.92
CA LEU A 7 6.87 1.72 21.90
C LEU A 7 7.25 1.24 20.50
N LYS A 8 8.38 0.52 20.34
CA LYS A 8 8.79 -0.04 19.04
C LYS A 8 7.75 -1.00 18.47
N LEU A 9 7.21 -1.89 19.30
CA LEU A 9 6.14 -2.80 18.90
C LEU A 9 4.88 -2.04 18.49
N LEU A 10 4.45 -1.07 19.29
CA LEU A 10 3.27 -0.25 18.98
C LEU A 10 3.42 0.47 17.63
N VAL A 11 4.55 1.13 17.39
CA VAL A 11 4.83 1.83 16.13
C VAL A 11 4.86 0.85 14.95
N MET A 12 5.44 -0.34 15.14
CA MET A 12 5.48 -1.37 14.10
C MET A 12 4.07 -1.86 13.71
N PHE A 13 3.21 -2.15 14.70
CA PHE A 13 1.83 -2.54 14.45
C PHE A 13 0.99 -1.41 13.83
N LEU A 14 1.18 -0.17 14.30
CA LEU A 14 0.52 1.00 13.71
C LEU A 14 0.93 1.19 12.25
N SER A 15 2.21 1.00 11.94
CA SER A 15 2.74 1.09 10.56
C SER A 15 2.14 0.01 9.65
N LEU A 16 2.02 -1.23 10.15
CA LEU A 16 1.35 -2.31 9.42
C LEU A 16 -0.14 -2.01 9.19
N ALA A 17 -0.85 -1.54 10.21
CA ALA A 17 -2.26 -1.18 10.08
C ALA A 17 -2.46 -0.04 9.06
N ALA A 18 -1.65 1.02 9.13
CA ALA A 18 -1.68 2.12 8.18
C ALA A 18 -1.38 1.65 6.75
N PHE A 19 -0.38 0.77 6.58
CA PHE A 19 -0.06 0.17 5.29
C PHE A 19 -1.23 -0.64 4.71
N VAL A 20 -1.86 -1.50 5.53
CA VAL A 20 -3.01 -2.31 5.10
C VAL A 20 -4.19 -1.41 4.69
N VAL A 21 -4.50 -0.39 5.48
CA VAL A 21 -5.56 0.59 5.13
C VAL A 21 -5.24 1.28 3.80
N MET A 22 -3.99 1.71 3.60
CA MET A 22 -3.56 2.34 2.36
C MET A 22 -3.71 1.40 1.15
N VAL A 23 -3.28 0.14 1.26
CA VAL A 23 -3.41 -0.85 0.19
C VAL A 23 -4.87 -1.13 -0.15
N ILE A 24 -5.76 -1.25 0.85
CA ILE A 24 -7.20 -1.46 0.63
C ILE A 24 -7.80 -0.27 -0.11
N LEU A 25 -7.50 0.96 0.31
CA LEU A 25 -7.99 2.17 -0.36
C LEU A 25 -7.48 2.26 -1.80
N ASN A 26 -6.20 1.94 -2.03
CA ASN A 26 -5.63 1.96 -3.37
C ASN A 26 -6.23 0.87 -4.28
N ALA A 27 -6.38 -0.36 -3.78
CA ALA A 27 -7.00 -1.45 -4.51
C ALA A 27 -8.49 -1.17 -4.83
N GLY A 28 -9.22 -0.61 -3.87
CA GLY A 28 -10.62 -0.20 -4.07
C GLY A 28 -10.76 0.95 -5.07
N ASN A 29 -9.80 1.88 -5.11
CA ASN A 29 -9.71 2.93 -6.13
C ASN A 29 -9.38 2.34 -7.51
N ALA A 30 -8.44 1.40 -7.60
CA ALA A 30 -8.03 0.78 -8.87
C ALA A 30 -9.15 -0.06 -9.51
N THR A 31 -9.89 -0.80 -8.69
CA THR A 31 -11.01 -1.67 -9.13
C THR A 31 -12.32 -0.91 -9.33
N GLY A 32 -12.45 0.30 -8.77
CA GLY A 32 -13.68 1.08 -8.82
C GLY A 32 -14.80 0.52 -7.93
N ILE A 33 -14.47 -0.31 -6.93
CA ILE A 33 -15.44 -0.87 -5.96
C ILE A 33 -15.99 0.26 -5.06
N PHE A 34 -15.15 1.21 -4.69
CA PHE A 34 -15.52 2.33 -3.81
C PHE A 34 -16.12 3.51 -4.59
N LYS A 35 -17.23 3.28 -5.30
CA LYS A 35 -17.90 4.27 -6.16
C LYS A 35 -18.39 5.54 -5.45
N GLY A 36 -18.52 5.52 -4.12
CA GLY A 36 -18.88 6.68 -3.30
C GLY A 36 -17.69 7.49 -2.77
N VAL A 37 -16.50 6.88 -2.69
CA VAL A 37 -15.28 7.51 -2.18
C VAL A 37 -14.40 8.01 -3.32
N PHE A 38 -14.30 7.23 -4.40
CA PHE A 38 -13.54 7.58 -5.60
C PHE A 38 -14.49 7.71 -6.80
N ARG A 39 -14.43 8.86 -7.47
CA ARG A 39 -15.30 9.16 -8.63
C ARG A 39 -14.87 8.42 -9.90
N THR A 40 -13.58 8.14 -10.06
CA THR A 40 -12.98 7.56 -11.26
C THR A 40 -11.74 6.75 -10.91
N THR A 41 -11.46 5.69 -11.66
CA THR A 41 -10.23 4.90 -11.50
C THR A 41 -9.07 5.52 -12.29
N PRO A 42 -7.80 5.30 -11.89
CA PRO A 42 -6.64 5.74 -12.66
C PRO A 42 -6.64 5.21 -14.10
N GLY A 43 -7.10 3.96 -14.29
CA GLY A 43 -7.26 3.35 -15.61
C GLY A 43 -8.29 4.08 -16.48
N ASN A 44 -9.44 4.48 -15.92
CA ASN A 44 -10.47 5.22 -16.65
C ASN A 44 -10.02 6.63 -17.04
N ILE A 45 -9.29 7.31 -16.16
CA ILE A 45 -8.74 8.64 -16.47
C ILE A 45 -7.66 8.53 -17.55
N SER A 46 -6.80 7.52 -17.47
CA SER A 46 -5.76 7.28 -18.48
C SER A 46 -6.38 6.93 -19.84
N ALA A 47 -7.42 6.10 -19.86
CA ALA A 47 -8.15 5.81 -21.11
C ALA A 47 -8.87 7.04 -21.69
N LYS A 48 -9.37 7.94 -20.83
CA LYS A 48 -10.05 9.18 -21.25
C LYS A 48 -9.07 10.21 -21.83
N TYR A 49 -7.89 10.34 -21.24
CA TYR A 49 -6.86 11.29 -21.65
C TYR A 49 -5.65 10.53 -22.21
N ASN A 50 -5.84 9.90 -23.36
CA ASN A 50 -4.79 9.15 -24.03
C ASN A 50 -3.86 10.11 -24.79
N THR A 51 -2.61 10.20 -24.34
CA THR A 51 -1.52 10.98 -24.95
C THR A 51 -0.34 10.04 -25.16
N ASP A 52 0.67 10.44 -25.93
CA ASP A 52 1.88 9.62 -26.15
C ASP A 52 2.64 9.28 -24.84
N PHE A 53 2.34 9.98 -23.75
CA PHE A 53 2.91 9.75 -22.43
C PHE A 53 1.98 8.97 -21.49
N THR A 54 0.73 8.74 -21.89
CA THR A 54 -0.26 8.08 -21.04
C THR A 54 0.06 6.59 -20.95
N PRO A 55 0.34 6.06 -19.74
CA PRO A 55 0.68 4.65 -19.60
C PRO A 55 -0.52 3.77 -19.92
N ALA A 56 -0.26 2.64 -20.57
CA ALA A 56 -1.26 1.62 -20.81
C ALA A 56 -1.81 1.07 -19.48
N GLY A 57 -3.06 0.59 -19.48
CA GLY A 57 -3.73 0.14 -18.26
C GLY A 57 -2.98 -0.96 -17.49
N TRP A 58 -2.25 -1.83 -18.19
CA TRP A 58 -1.44 -2.89 -17.56
C TRP A 58 -0.26 -2.33 -16.75
N THR A 59 0.23 -1.13 -17.07
CA THR A 59 1.35 -0.49 -16.35
C THR A 59 1.00 -0.23 -14.89
N PHE A 60 -0.28 -0.06 -14.56
CA PHE A 60 -0.73 0.09 -13.17
C PHE A 60 -0.54 -1.17 -12.31
N LEU A 61 -0.20 -2.33 -12.90
CA LEU A 61 0.16 -3.53 -12.14
C LEU A 61 1.47 -3.36 -11.34
N ILE A 62 2.29 -2.35 -11.66
CA ILE A 62 3.51 -2.03 -10.90
C ILE A 62 3.23 -1.78 -9.41
N TRP A 63 2.04 -1.28 -9.08
CA TRP A 63 1.64 -1.05 -7.69
C TRP A 63 1.62 -2.33 -6.86
N ASN A 64 1.26 -3.48 -7.46
CA ASN A 64 1.30 -4.77 -6.77
C ASN A 64 2.74 -5.15 -6.38
N VAL A 65 3.71 -4.87 -7.25
CA VAL A 65 5.14 -5.12 -6.97
C VAL A 65 5.64 -4.21 -5.87
N ILE A 66 5.32 -2.90 -5.95
CA ILE A 66 5.72 -1.91 -4.95
C ILE A 66 5.15 -2.27 -3.57
N TYR A 67 3.86 -2.61 -3.50
CA TYR A 67 3.22 -2.98 -2.24
C TYR A 67 3.71 -4.33 -1.71
N GLY A 68 3.94 -5.32 -2.58
CA GLY A 68 4.55 -6.59 -2.18
C GLY A 68 5.95 -6.39 -1.57
N TRP A 69 6.75 -5.51 -2.17
CA TRP A 69 8.07 -5.17 -1.64
C TRP A 69 8.01 -4.41 -0.31
N GLN A 70 7.13 -3.42 -0.18
CA GLN A 70 6.93 -2.70 1.08
C GLN A 70 6.45 -3.63 2.20
N LEU A 71 5.53 -4.56 1.90
CA LEU A 71 5.08 -5.55 2.88
C LEU A 71 6.25 -6.45 3.32
N SER A 72 7.06 -6.91 2.37
CA SER A 72 8.24 -7.73 2.67
C SER A 72 9.21 -7.01 3.61
N TRP A 73 9.45 -5.72 3.39
CA TRP A 73 10.27 -4.90 4.27
C TRP A 73 9.68 -4.75 5.68
N LEU A 74 8.38 -4.49 5.80
CA LEU A 74 7.70 -4.37 7.10
C LEU A 74 7.72 -5.69 7.87
N LEU A 75 7.53 -6.82 7.19
CA LEU A 75 7.62 -8.15 7.80
C LEU A 75 9.04 -8.49 8.24
N TYR A 76 10.05 -8.09 7.46
CA TYR A 76 11.45 -8.22 7.85
C TYR A 76 11.76 -7.40 9.11
N ALA A 77 11.33 -6.14 9.16
CA ALA A 77 11.50 -5.27 10.32
C ALA A 77 10.79 -5.83 11.57
N LEU A 78 9.55 -6.32 11.42
CA LEU A 78 8.81 -6.98 12.50
C LEU A 78 9.56 -8.21 13.02
N SER A 79 10.01 -9.08 12.12
CA SER A 79 10.77 -10.29 12.45
C SER A 79 12.06 -9.96 13.22
N GLY A 80 12.75 -8.88 12.84
CA GLY A 80 13.94 -8.39 13.53
C GLY A 80 13.67 -7.87 14.95
N ILE A 81 12.52 -7.23 15.17
CA ILE A 81 12.10 -6.76 16.51
C ILE A 81 11.74 -7.96 17.40
N CYS A 82 11.00 -8.95 16.86
CA CYS A 82 10.60 -10.14 17.62
C CYS A 82 11.77 -11.10 17.93
N ARG A 83 12.80 -11.19 17.08
CA ARG A 83 13.99 -12.04 17.33
C ARG A 83 15.01 -11.46 18.30
N ARG A 84 14.97 -10.16 18.57
CA ARG A 84 15.84 -9.49 19.55
C ARG A 84 15.19 -9.43 20.95
N TYR A 85 14.11 -10.18 21.15
CA TYR A 85 13.52 -10.49 22.44
C TYR A 85 13.97 -11.87 22.92
#